data_AF-A0A5E7TF67-F1
#
_entry.id   AF-A0A5E7TF67-F1
#
_cell.length_a   1.000
_cell.length_b   1.000
_cell.length_c   1.000
_cell.angle_alpha   90.00
_cell.angle_beta   90.00
_cell.angle_gamma   90.00
#
_symmetry.space_group_name_H-M   'P 1'
#
loop_
_entity.id
_entity.type
_entity.pdbx_description
1 polymer ?
#
loop_
_entity_poly.entity_id
_entity_poly.type
_entity_poly.pdbx_seq_one_letter_code
_entity_poly.pdbx_strand_id
1 'polypeptide(L)'
;MASIITSDSSVQTRLLSANSYVQATPFPHIVIDNFLPEDLIANICSNYPVEPTANEMLYERGYKGQSKRQISPNECTPYLKAVFNAFNSAPMLQFLEKLTGIEGLIPDPYFTGGGLHETKSGGYLAKA
;
A
#
# COMPACT_ATOMS: atom_id res chain seq x y z
N MET A 1 -12.47 19.71 -19.06
CA MET A 1 -13.70 19.10 -18.53
C MET A 1 -13.36 18.35 -17.25
N ALA A 2 -13.21 19.09 -16.15
CA ALA A 2 -12.95 18.54 -14.83
C ALA A 2 -14.17 18.84 -13.97
N SER A 3 -15.01 17.82 -13.75
CA SER A 3 -16.13 17.90 -12.80
C SER A 3 -16.47 16.51 -12.24
N ILE A 4 -16.12 16.34 -10.96
CA ILE A 4 -16.98 15.83 -9.87
C ILE A 4 -17.47 14.37 -9.93
N ILE A 5 -17.04 13.56 -8.95
CA ILE A 5 -17.97 12.89 -8.02
C ILE A 5 -17.43 13.08 -6.59
N THR A 6 -18.04 14.02 -5.87
CA THR A 6 -18.16 14.00 -4.42
C THR A 6 -19.57 13.51 -4.11
N SER A 7 -19.72 12.56 -3.20
CA SER A 7 -20.98 12.31 -2.51
C SER A 7 -20.72 11.91 -1.06
N ASP A 8 -20.65 12.95 -0.23
CA ASP A 8 -21.05 12.99 1.18
C ASP A 8 -20.50 11.96 2.19
N SER A 9 -19.57 12.41 3.04
CA SER A 9 -19.86 12.54 4.48
C SER A 9 -18.93 13.59 5.09
N SER A 10 -19.56 14.59 5.69
CA SER A 10 -18.92 15.63 6.47
C SER A 10 -18.10 15.03 7.63
N VAL A 11 -16.75 15.11 7.56
CA VAL A 11 -15.82 15.53 8.65
C VAL A 11 -14.31 15.33 8.32
N GLN A 12 -13.86 14.49 7.39
CA GLN A 12 -12.42 14.11 7.37
C GLN A 12 -11.58 14.46 6.12
N THR A 13 -11.97 15.40 5.24
CA THR A 13 -11.05 15.86 4.16
C THR A 13 -10.32 17.13 4.59
N ARG A 14 -9.58 17.09 5.70
CA ARG A 14 -8.56 18.11 5.98
C ARG A 14 -7.37 17.88 5.04
N LEU A 15 -7.54 18.39 3.82
CA LEU A 15 -6.49 18.81 2.88
C LEU A 15 -5.27 17.90 2.87
N LEU A 16 -5.34 16.82 2.08
CA LEU A 16 -4.14 16.20 1.54
C LEU A 16 -3.37 17.29 0.80
N SER A 17 -2.33 17.81 1.45
CA SER A 17 -1.54 18.89 0.91
C SER A 17 -0.08 18.52 1.02
N ALA A 18 0.69 18.90 0.00
CA ALA A 18 2.14 18.72 0.01
C ALA A 18 2.78 19.41 1.23
N ASN A 19 2.21 20.52 1.70
CA ASN A 19 2.70 21.21 2.89
C ASN A 19 2.49 20.36 4.16
N SER A 20 1.34 19.71 4.30
CA SER A 20 1.07 18.81 5.43
C SER A 20 2.05 17.64 5.45
N TYR A 21 2.40 17.10 4.28
CA TYR A 21 3.42 16.04 4.15
C TYR A 21 4.81 16.54 4.53
N VAL A 22 5.29 17.63 3.92
CA VAL A 22 6.66 18.14 4.09
C VAL A 22 6.93 18.62 5.53
N GLN A 23 5.95 19.25 6.17
CA GLN A 23 6.10 19.83 7.51
C GLN A 23 5.83 18.83 8.64
N ALA A 24 5.45 17.59 8.32
CA ALA A 24 5.17 16.60 9.33
C ALA A 24 6.45 16.24 10.11
N THR A 25 6.29 15.96 11.40
CA THR A 25 7.40 15.64 12.32
C THR A 25 7.24 14.23 12.86
N PRO A 26 8.33 13.45 13.05
CA PRO A 26 9.74 13.85 13.00
C PRO A 26 10.40 13.80 11.61
N PHE A 27 9.67 13.38 10.57
CA PHE A 27 10.10 13.36 9.17
C PHE A 27 8.87 13.55 8.26
N PRO A 28 9.05 13.91 6.97
CA PRO A 28 7.94 14.09 6.04
C PRO A 28 7.06 12.83 5.93
N HIS A 29 5.79 12.96 6.27
CA HIS A 29 4.82 11.86 6.24
C HIS A 29 3.40 12.41 6.20
N ILE A 30 2.44 11.56 5.84
CA ILE A 30 1.03 11.91 5.86
C ILE A 30 0.18 10.70 6.26
N VAL A 31 -0.91 10.95 6.97
CA VAL A 31 -1.94 9.97 7.31
C VAL A 31 -3.20 10.29 6.53
N ILE A 32 -3.73 9.29 5.82
CA ILE A 32 -4.95 9.40 5.03
C ILE A 32 -5.96 8.41 5.61
N ASP A 33 -6.86 8.92 6.44
CA ASP A 33 -7.95 8.11 6.99
C ASP A 33 -8.87 7.64 5.86
N ASN A 34 -9.30 6.38 5.92
CA ASN A 34 -10.22 5.77 4.96
C ASN A 34 -9.74 5.89 3.49
N PHE A 35 -8.43 5.71 3.27
CA PHE A 35 -7.80 5.84 1.94
C PHE A 35 -8.45 4.97 0.85
N LEU A 36 -8.85 3.74 1.21
CA LEU A 36 -9.49 2.81 0.31
C LEU A 36 -10.99 2.73 0.60
N PRO A 37 -11.87 2.74 -0.42
CA PRO A 37 -13.29 2.49 -0.25
C PRO A 37 -13.54 1.18 0.50
N GLU A 38 -14.58 1.15 1.33
CA GLU A 38 -14.90 0.00 2.19
C GLU A 38 -15.08 -1.29 1.38
N ASP A 39 -15.82 -1.23 0.27
CA ASP A 39 -16.02 -2.37 -0.62
C ASP A 39 -14.71 -2.88 -1.24
N LEU A 40 -13.76 -1.99 -1.54
CA LEU A 40 -12.45 -2.37 -2.07
C LEU A 40 -11.66 -3.14 -1.01
N ILE A 41 -11.64 -2.65 0.24
CA ILE A 41 -10.99 -3.36 1.35
C ILE A 41 -11.64 -4.73 1.60
N ALA A 42 -12.97 -4.80 1.66
CA ALA A 42 -13.69 -6.05 1.89
C ALA A 42 -13.34 -7.10 0.83
N ASN A 43 -13.24 -6.69 -0.43
CA ASN A 43 -12.85 -7.58 -1.53
C ASN A 43 -11.37 -7.98 -1.47
N ILE A 44 -10.46 -7.06 -1.10
CA ILE A 44 -9.03 -7.38 -0.88
C ILE A 44 -8.90 -8.42 0.23
N CYS A 45 -9.59 -8.25 1.36
CA CYS A 45 -9.60 -9.19 2.47
C CYS A 45 -10.15 -10.56 2.07
N SER A 46 -11.25 -10.59 1.32
CA SER A 46 -11.87 -11.84 0.83
C SER A 46 -11.00 -12.59 -0.18
N ASN A 47 -10.08 -11.90 -0.85
CA ASN A 47 -9.11 -12.49 -1.79
C ASN A 47 -7.74 -12.76 -1.15
N TYR A 48 -7.55 -12.48 0.14
CA TYR A 48 -6.25 -12.65 0.79
C TYR A 48 -5.88 -14.15 0.80
N PRO A 49 -4.68 -14.55 0.33
CA PRO A 49 -4.29 -15.95 0.31
C PRO A 49 -4.21 -16.56 1.71
N VAL A 50 -5.07 -17.55 1.98
CA VAL A 50 -5.08 -18.29 3.24
C VAL A 50 -3.98 -19.36 3.20
N GLU A 51 -3.99 -20.18 2.16
CA GLU A 51 -2.98 -21.22 1.94
C GLU A 51 -1.66 -20.62 1.43
N PRO A 52 -0.50 -21.25 1.76
CA PRO A 52 0.79 -20.83 1.21
C PRO A 52 0.79 -20.79 -0.31
N THR A 53 1.35 -19.74 -0.90
CA THR A 53 1.57 -19.70 -2.36
C THR A 53 2.87 -20.42 -2.74
N ALA A 54 3.06 -20.67 -4.05
CA ALA A 54 4.23 -21.41 -4.53
C ALA A 54 5.56 -20.68 -4.24
N ASN A 55 5.55 -19.35 -4.20
CA ASN A 55 6.74 -18.51 -4.09
C ASN A 55 6.63 -17.43 -2.99
N GLU A 56 6.02 -17.73 -1.85
CA GLU A 56 6.03 -16.81 -0.70
C GLU A 56 7.37 -16.82 0.05
N MET A 57 7.78 -15.66 0.54
CA MET A 57 8.97 -15.54 1.39
C MET A 57 8.58 -15.70 2.85
N LEU A 58 9.18 -16.68 3.53
CA LEU A 58 9.00 -16.93 4.96
C LEU A 58 10.20 -16.42 5.76
N TYR A 59 9.91 -15.68 6.82
CA TYR A 59 10.88 -15.15 7.76
C TYR A 59 10.60 -15.75 9.14
N GLU A 60 11.17 -16.91 9.42
CA GLU A 60 10.88 -17.66 10.66
C GLU A 60 11.74 -17.21 11.85
N ARG A 61 13.01 -16.81 11.59
CA ARG A 61 13.91 -16.28 12.62
C ARG A 61 15.09 -15.55 11.98
N GLY A 62 15.28 -14.28 12.29
CA GLY A 62 16.48 -13.55 11.87
C GLY A 62 16.31 -12.04 11.76
N TYR A 63 17.36 -11.37 11.29
CA TYR A 63 17.43 -9.91 11.12
C TYR A 63 16.41 -9.36 10.11
N LYS A 64 15.84 -10.20 9.23
CA LYS A 64 14.80 -9.77 8.27
C LYS A 64 13.36 -9.91 8.81
N GLY A 65 13.19 -10.51 10.00
CA GLY A 65 11.91 -10.67 10.67
C GLY A 65 11.71 -12.05 11.31
N GLN A 66 10.64 -12.15 12.10
CA GLN A 66 10.18 -13.38 12.76
C GLN A 66 8.69 -13.58 12.51
N SER A 67 8.29 -14.84 12.27
CA SER A 67 6.89 -15.25 12.04
C SER A 67 6.16 -14.37 11.02
N LYS A 68 6.89 -13.97 9.97
CA LYS A 68 6.41 -13.08 8.92
C LYS A 68 6.42 -13.82 7.58
N ARG A 69 5.37 -13.65 6.79
CA ARG A 69 5.35 -14.05 5.38
C ARG A 69 5.13 -12.86 4.45
N GLN A 70 5.63 -12.97 3.23
CA GLN A 70 5.44 -12.01 2.15
C GLN A 70 5.05 -12.75 0.88
N ILE A 71 3.98 -12.29 0.23
CA ILE A 71 3.43 -12.87 -0.98
C ILE A 71 3.56 -11.84 -2.11
N SER A 72 4.25 -12.22 -3.18
CA SER A 72 4.37 -11.37 -4.37
C SER A 72 2.99 -11.16 -5.01
N PRO A 73 2.67 -9.95 -5.52
CA PRO A 73 1.47 -9.74 -6.34
C PRO A 73 1.36 -10.72 -7.51
N ASN A 74 2.48 -11.17 -8.06
CA ASN A 74 2.51 -12.15 -9.16
C ASN A 74 1.97 -13.54 -8.77
N GLU A 75 1.93 -13.86 -7.49
CA GLU A 75 1.36 -15.10 -6.94
C GLU A 75 -0.10 -14.93 -6.47
N CYS A 76 -0.65 -13.72 -6.55
CA CYS A 76 -1.99 -13.42 -6.09
C CYS A 76 -3.06 -13.71 -7.16
N THR A 77 -4.34 -13.66 -6.73
CA THR A 77 -5.49 -13.73 -7.64
C THR A 77 -5.46 -12.60 -8.68
N PRO A 78 -6.11 -12.76 -9.86
CA PRO A 78 -6.19 -11.69 -10.85
C PRO A 78 -6.75 -10.37 -10.28
N TYR A 79 -7.67 -10.46 -9.31
CA TYR A 79 -8.22 -9.30 -8.62
C TYR A 79 -7.13 -8.53 -7.86
N LEU A 80 -6.39 -9.21 -6.98
CA LEU A 80 -5.32 -8.57 -6.20
C LEU A 80 -4.20 -8.04 -7.10
N LYS A 81 -3.85 -8.77 -8.17
CA LYS A 81 -2.91 -8.29 -9.20
C LYS A 81 -3.35 -6.95 -9.79
N ALA A 82 -4.63 -6.81 -10.14
CA ALA A 82 -5.17 -5.57 -10.66
C ALA A 82 -5.09 -4.41 -9.64
N VAL A 83 -5.35 -4.69 -8.36
CA VAL A 83 -5.19 -3.70 -7.27
C VAL A 83 -3.74 -3.22 -7.16
N PHE A 84 -2.77 -4.14 -7.13
CA PHE A 84 -1.35 -3.77 -7.09
C PHE A 84 -0.91 -2.99 -8.33
N ASN A 85 -1.37 -3.38 -9.52
CA ASN A 85 -1.10 -2.64 -10.75
C ASN A 85 -1.69 -1.22 -10.72
N ALA A 86 -2.86 -1.02 -10.09
CA ALA A 86 -3.42 0.31 -9.89
C ALA A 86 -2.53 1.17 -8.97
N PHE A 87 -1.96 0.60 -7.91
CA PHE A 87 -1.00 1.31 -7.05
C PHE A 87 0.35 1.60 -7.71
N ASN A 88 0.73 0.86 -8.75
CA ASN A 88 1.91 1.15 -9.57
C ASN A 88 1.60 1.91 -10.87
N SER A 89 0.37 2.39 -11.03
CA SER A 89 -0.08 3.05 -12.27
C SER A 89 0.37 4.50 -12.37
N ALA A 90 0.43 5.04 -13.59
CA ALA A 90 0.76 6.46 -13.82
C ALA A 90 -0.12 7.44 -13.02
N PRO A 91 -1.45 7.25 -12.88
CA PRO A 91 -2.26 8.09 -11.98
C PRO A 91 -1.79 8.08 -10.52
N MET A 92 -1.39 6.92 -10.00
CA MET A 92 -0.87 6.83 -8.63
C MET A 92 0.48 7.54 -8.49
N LEU A 93 1.38 7.35 -9.46
CA LEU A 93 2.66 8.07 -9.49
C LEU A 93 2.42 9.58 -9.49
N GLN A 94 1.59 10.11 -10.39
CA GLN A 94 1.28 11.54 -10.45
C GLN A 94 0.66 12.08 -9.15
N PHE A 95 -0.15 11.28 -8.47
CA PHE A 95 -0.68 11.64 -7.15
C PHE A 95 0.45 11.74 -6.12
N LEU A 96 1.34 10.75 -6.06
CA LEU A 96 2.49 10.74 -5.14
C LEU A 96 3.49 11.86 -5.45
N GLU A 97 3.77 12.15 -6.71
CA GLU A 97 4.65 13.25 -7.12
C GLU A 97 4.09 14.60 -6.64
N LYS A 98 2.80 14.85 -6.86
CA LYS A 98 2.14 16.08 -6.38
C LYS A 98 2.10 16.18 -4.86
N LEU A 99 1.91 15.05 -4.18
CA LEU A 99 1.82 15.01 -2.72
C LEU A 99 3.19 15.18 -2.05
N THR A 100 4.22 14.56 -2.61
CA THR A 100 5.55 14.49 -1.99
C THR A 100 6.52 15.55 -2.50
N GLY A 101 6.28 16.10 -3.69
CA GLY A 101 7.21 16.97 -4.41
C GLY A 101 8.40 16.23 -5.04
N ILE A 102 8.41 14.89 -5.00
CA ILE A 102 9.43 14.07 -5.65
C ILE A 102 9.02 13.89 -7.11
N GLU A 103 9.84 14.38 -8.04
CA GLU A 103 9.58 14.26 -9.48
C GLU A 103 10.27 13.02 -10.08
N GLY A 104 9.66 12.45 -11.12
CA GLY A 104 10.22 11.34 -11.87
C GLY A 104 10.11 10.00 -11.14
N LEU A 105 9.03 9.77 -10.40
CA LEU A 105 8.82 8.49 -9.73
C LEU A 105 8.72 7.35 -10.76
N ILE A 106 9.50 6.29 -10.54
CA ILE A 106 9.53 5.11 -11.40
C ILE A 106 8.73 4.01 -10.70
N PRO A 107 7.74 3.39 -11.37
CA PRO A 107 7.01 2.27 -10.78
C PRO A 107 7.93 1.04 -10.67
N ASP A 108 7.68 0.19 -9.69
CA ASP A 108 8.38 -1.08 -9.56
C ASP A 108 7.59 -2.23 -10.23
N PRO A 109 7.91 -2.64 -11.46
CA PRO A 109 7.18 -3.71 -12.14
C PRO A 109 7.40 -5.09 -11.52
N TYR A 110 8.39 -5.25 -10.64
CA TYR A 110 8.75 -6.53 -10.02
C TYR A 110 8.21 -6.68 -8.60
N PHE A 111 7.69 -5.60 -8.01
CA PHE A 111 7.21 -5.56 -6.62
C PHE A 111 8.25 -6.09 -5.62
N THR A 112 9.51 -5.73 -5.82
CA THR A 112 10.64 -6.14 -4.98
C THR A 112 10.46 -5.58 -3.58
N GLY A 113 10.29 -6.46 -2.60
CA GLY A 113 10.01 -6.07 -1.21
C GLY A 113 8.58 -5.58 -0.96
N GLY A 114 7.74 -5.51 -1.99
CA GLY A 114 6.31 -5.21 -1.89
C GLY A 114 5.44 -6.47 -1.86
N GLY A 115 4.13 -6.28 -2.02
CA GLY A 115 3.14 -7.34 -2.01
C GLY A 115 2.35 -7.41 -0.70
N LEU A 116 1.73 -8.56 -0.45
CA LEU A 116 1.01 -8.80 0.79
C LEU A 116 1.99 -9.24 1.87
N HIS A 117 1.90 -8.64 3.05
CA HIS A 117 2.67 -9.04 4.21
C HIS A 117 1.73 -9.47 5.33
N GLU A 118 2.08 -10.55 6.01
CA GLU A 118 1.39 -11.03 7.21
C GLU A 118 2.44 -11.28 8.29
N THR A 119 2.19 -10.78 9.50
CA THR A 119 3.01 -11.07 10.68
C THR A 119 2.12 -11.73 11.72
N LYS A 120 2.42 -12.97 12.10
CA LYS A 120 1.65 -13.73 13.08
C LYS A 120 2.00 -13.30 14.51
N SER A 121 1.19 -13.73 15.47
CA SER A 121 1.39 -13.42 16.90
C SER A 121 2.81 -13.73 17.35
N GLY A 122 3.47 -12.76 18.00
CA GLY A 122 4.87 -12.85 18.43
C GLY A 122 5.91 -12.59 17.33
N GLY A 123 5.47 -12.32 16.10
CA GLY A 123 6.34 -11.94 14.99
C GLY A 123 6.71 -10.45 14.99
N TYR A 124 7.75 -10.11 14.24
CA TYR A 124 8.20 -8.72 14.05
C TYR A 124 8.90 -8.52 12.71
N LEU A 125 8.90 -7.28 12.21
CA LEU A 125 9.85 -6.81 11.21
C LEU A 125 11.06 -6.23 11.94
N ALA A 126 12.25 -6.82 11.75
CA ALA A 126 13.45 -6.25 12.33
C ALA A 126 13.91 -5.05 11.50
N LYS A 127 14.44 -4.02 12.18
CA LYS A 127 15.08 -2.90 11.52
C LYS A 127 16.34 -3.40 10.80
N ALA A 128 16.48 -2.97 9.56
CA ALA A 128 17.79 -2.90 8.93
C ALA A 128 18.66 -1.88 9.70
#